data_AF-A0A4Y2QBB9-F1
#
_entry.id   AF-A0A4Y2QBB9-F1
#
_cell.length_a   1.000
_cell.length_b   1.000
_cell.length_c   1.000
_cell.angle_alpha   90.00
_cell.angle_beta   90.00
_cell.angle_gamma   90.00
#
_symmetry.space_group_name_H-M   'P 1'
#
loop_
_entity.id
_entity.type
_entity.pdbx_description
1 polymer ?
#
loop_
_entity_poly.entity_id
_entity_poly.type
_entity_poly.pdbx_seq_one_letter_code
_entity_poly.pdbx_strand_id
1 'polypeptide(L)'
;MRGGICLVGKRFAKANNPLLPKSYDCSKPISYILALDAVNLYGFAMSKPLPYGEFYWLNLNEIENFNLDNITPESNIGYVLEVDLEIPSSQHERQNDWPIAPGHLTITYEMLSPYSKQLCTKFNLKNTLPCKKLILNFFQKN
;
A
#
# COMPACT_ATOMS: atom_id res chain seq x y z
N MET A 1 5.92 6.03 12.92
CA MET A 1 6.09 4.63 12.45
C MET A 1 4.76 4.08 11.95
N ARG A 2 4.78 3.21 10.92
CA ARG A 2 3.59 2.61 10.30
C ARG A 2 3.72 1.08 10.31
N GLY A 3 2.59 0.38 10.33
CA GLY A 3 2.56 -1.09 10.23
C GLY A 3 2.70 -1.59 8.80
N GLY A 4 2.39 -2.87 8.59
CA GLY A 4 2.35 -3.47 7.26
C GLY A 4 1.34 -2.80 6.34
N ILE A 5 1.66 -2.78 5.04
CA ILE A 5 0.76 -2.29 4.00
C ILE A 5 -0.19 -3.43 3.61
N CYS A 6 -1.49 -3.16 3.58
CA CYS A 6 -2.50 -4.09 3.08
C CYS A 6 -3.28 -3.39 1.96
N LEU A 7 -3.23 -3.96 0.76
CA LEU A 7 -3.87 -3.42 -0.44
C LEU A 7 -4.65 -4.52 -1.16
N VAL A 8 -5.82 -4.15 -1.67
CA VAL A 8 -6.58 -4.96 -2.62
C VAL A 8 -6.77 -4.13 -3.89
N GLY A 9 -5.83 -4.23 -4.84
CA GLY A 9 -5.91 -3.53 -6.13
C GLY A 9 -7.06 -4.07 -6.98
N LYS A 10 -7.05 -5.39 -7.25
CA LYS A 10 -8.15 -6.09 -7.94
C LYS A 10 -9.05 -6.81 -6.93
N ARG A 11 -10.31 -6.35 -6.81
CA ARG A 11 -11.28 -6.88 -5.84
C ARG A 11 -11.70 -8.33 -6.06
N PHE A 12 -11.66 -8.80 -7.30
CA PHE A 12 -12.03 -10.18 -7.65
C PHE A 12 -11.25 -10.66 -8.87
N ALA A 13 -10.68 -11.86 -8.78
CA ALA A 13 -10.07 -12.57 -9.88
C ALA A 13 -10.45 -14.05 -9.78
N LYS A 14 -10.74 -14.67 -10.93
CA LYS A 14 -11.01 -16.10 -11.05
C LYS A 14 -10.15 -16.67 -12.16
N ALA A 15 -9.31 -17.64 -11.83
CA ALA A 15 -8.51 -18.40 -12.78
C ALA A 15 -9.36 -19.49 -13.46
N ASN A 16 -9.10 -19.71 -14.74
CA ASN A 16 -9.60 -20.86 -15.49
C ASN A 16 -8.53 -21.96 -15.50
N ASN A 17 -8.51 -22.76 -14.43
CA ASN A 17 -7.47 -23.74 -14.18
C ASN A 17 -7.97 -25.18 -14.47
N PRO A 18 -7.38 -25.91 -15.43
CA PRO A 18 -7.73 -27.30 -15.75
C PRO A 18 -7.62 -28.27 -14.57
N LEU A 19 -6.80 -27.96 -13.56
CA LEU A 19 -6.64 -28.77 -12.34
C LEU A 19 -7.86 -28.68 -11.41
N LEU A 20 -8.84 -27.81 -11.71
CA LEU A 20 -10.08 -27.66 -10.96
C LEU A 20 -11.28 -28.00 -11.88
N PRO A 21 -11.59 -29.30 -12.10
CA PRO A 21 -12.54 -29.74 -13.13
C PRO A 21 -13.95 -29.16 -12.96
N LYS A 22 -14.39 -28.92 -11.72
CA LYS A 22 -15.72 -28.37 -11.42
C LYS A 22 -15.93 -26.94 -11.92
N SER A 23 -14.86 -26.16 -12.08
CA SER A 23 -14.94 -24.75 -12.46
C SER A 23 -14.17 -24.41 -13.74
N TYR A 24 -13.52 -25.39 -14.36
CA TYR A 24 -12.81 -25.26 -15.62
C TYR A 24 -13.77 -25.17 -16.80
N ASP A 25 -13.45 -24.30 -17.75
CA ASP A 25 -14.19 -24.08 -18.98
C ASP A 25 -13.22 -24.18 -20.15
N CYS A 26 -13.37 -25.22 -20.99
CA CYS A 26 -12.49 -25.47 -22.12
C CYS A 26 -12.61 -24.42 -23.23
N SER A 27 -13.68 -23.62 -23.24
CA SER A 27 -13.86 -22.52 -24.21
C SER A 27 -13.07 -21.26 -23.85
N LYS A 28 -12.54 -21.18 -22.63
CA LYS A 28 -11.82 -20.01 -22.13
C LYS A 28 -10.30 -20.25 -22.09
N PRO A 29 -9.47 -19.20 -22.25
CA PRO A 29 -8.03 -19.31 -22.06
C PRO A 29 -7.68 -19.87 -20.67
N ILE A 30 -6.65 -20.72 -20.61
CA ILE A 30 -6.13 -21.24 -19.34
C ILE A 30 -5.47 -20.10 -18.55
N SER A 31 -5.72 -20.03 -17.25
CA SER A 31 -5.11 -19.04 -16.35
C SER A 31 -4.93 -19.59 -14.95
N TYR A 32 -3.99 -18.99 -14.21
CA TYR A 32 -3.64 -19.35 -12.84
C TYR A 32 -3.59 -18.09 -11.97
N ILE A 33 -3.83 -18.23 -10.67
CA ILE A 33 -3.58 -17.20 -9.67
C ILE A 33 -2.33 -17.62 -8.91
N LEU A 34 -1.31 -16.78 -8.91
CA LEU A 34 -0.06 -17.00 -8.20
C LEU A 34 -0.16 -16.40 -6.80
N ALA A 35 0.13 -17.21 -5.77
CA ALA A 35 0.33 -16.74 -4.42
C ALA A 35 1.83 -16.67 -4.14
N LEU A 36 2.34 -15.47 -3.85
CA LEU A 36 3.73 -15.26 -3.46
C LEU A 36 3.77 -14.84 -2.00
N ASP A 37 4.71 -15.40 -1.25
CA ASP A 37 4.97 -15.04 0.13
C ASP A 37 6.48 -14.92 0.34
N ALA A 38 6.90 -13.88 1.05
CA ALA A 38 8.30 -13.63 1.35
C ALA A 38 8.67 -14.29 2.69
N VAL A 39 9.55 -15.29 2.65
CA VAL A 39 10.06 -15.94 3.86
C VAL A 39 10.89 -14.93 4.66
N ASN A 40 10.51 -14.69 5.92
CA ASN A 40 11.20 -13.80 6.85
C ASN A 40 11.38 -12.35 6.31
N LEU A 41 10.28 -11.73 5.84
CA LEU A 41 10.30 -10.36 5.29
C LEU A 41 10.99 -9.34 6.22
N TYR A 42 10.71 -9.39 7.53
CA TYR A 42 11.35 -8.48 8.48
C TYR A 42 12.84 -8.76 8.64
N GLY A 43 13.27 -10.02 8.69
CA GLY A 43 14.71 -10.35 8.72
C GLY A 43 15.44 -9.92 7.45
N PHE A 44 14.80 -10.06 6.29
CA PHE A 44 15.33 -9.50 5.04
C PHE A 44 15.47 -7.98 5.11
N ALA A 45 14.45 -7.27 5.61
CA ALA A 45 14.54 -5.82 5.79
C ALA A 45 15.63 -5.41 6.80
N MET A 46 15.80 -6.18 7.88
CA MET A 46 16.85 -5.96 8.88
C MET A 46 18.27 -6.27 8.37
N SER A 47 18.40 -7.00 7.26
CA SER A 47 19.69 -7.22 6.59
C SER A 47 20.14 -6.03 5.74
N LYS A 48 19.29 -5.01 5.57
CA LYS A 48 19.60 -3.78 4.84
C LYS A 48 20.20 -2.73 5.79
N PRO A 49 20.91 -1.70 5.27
CA PRO A 49 21.34 -0.57 6.10
C PRO A 49 20.15 0.03 6.86
N LEU A 50 20.29 0.18 8.18
CA LEU A 50 19.29 0.76 9.07
C LEU A 50 19.88 1.96 9.79
N PRO A 51 19.11 3.05 9.98
CA PRO A 51 19.56 4.19 10.77
C PRO A 51 19.69 3.78 12.24
N TYR A 52 20.83 4.08 12.86
CA TYR A 52 21.11 3.70 14.25
C TYR A 52 21.42 4.90 15.17
N GLY A 53 21.64 6.09 14.64
CA GLY A 53 22.02 7.27 15.44
C GLY A 53 22.21 8.53 14.60
N GLU A 54 22.71 9.59 15.27
CA GLU A 54 23.09 10.86 14.65
C GLU A 54 21.96 11.58 13.90
N PHE A 55 20.73 11.47 14.40
CA PHE A 55 19.60 12.20 13.85
C PHE A 55 19.72 13.69 14.14
N TYR A 56 19.66 14.51 13.09
CA TYR A 56 19.57 15.96 13.22
C TYR A 56 18.67 16.53 12.12
N TRP A 57 18.15 17.73 12.38
CA TRP A 57 17.41 18.49 11.38
C TRP A 57 18.40 19.25 10.50
N LEU A 58 18.24 19.14 9.18
CA LEU A 58 19.00 19.94 8.23
C LEU A 58 18.74 21.43 8.45
N ASN A 59 19.78 22.25 8.36
CA ASN A 59 19.64 23.69 8.35
C ASN A 59 19.18 24.20 6.97
N LEU A 60 18.78 25.47 6.89
CA LEU A 60 18.23 26.05 5.65
C LEU A 60 19.18 25.92 4.46
N ASN A 61 20.49 26.13 4.65
CA ASN A 61 21.47 26.01 3.58
C ASN A 61 21.64 24.55 3.13
N GLU A 62 21.59 23.58 4.05
CA GLU A 62 21.60 22.16 3.68
C GLU A 62 20.34 21.76 2.92
N ILE A 63 19.17 22.29 3.29
CA ILE A 63 17.90 22.06 2.60
C ILE A 63 17.92 22.67 1.20
N GLU A 64 18.42 23.90 1.05
CA GLU A 64 18.53 24.57 -0.26
C GLU A 64 19.45 23.82 -1.23
N ASN A 65 20.49 23.16 -0.70
CA ASN A 65 21.42 22.35 -1.48
C ASN A 65 21.03 20.86 -1.56
N PHE A 66 19.89 20.47 -0.97
CA PHE A 66 19.44 19.09 -0.97
C PHE A 66 18.92 18.68 -2.35
N ASN A 67 19.49 17.60 -2.90
CA ASN A 67 19.06 17.04 -4.17
C ASN A 67 18.76 15.54 -4.01
N LEU A 68 17.49 15.18 -4.22
CA LEU A 68 17.00 13.81 -4.13
C LEU A 68 17.68 12.86 -5.12
N ASP A 69 18.04 13.35 -6.32
CA ASP A 69 18.63 12.52 -7.37
C ASP A 69 20.04 12.04 -7.03
N ASN A 70 20.69 12.66 -6.04
CA ASN A 70 22.04 12.29 -5.59
C ASN A 70 22.03 11.19 -4.52
N ILE A 71 20.86 10.77 -4.03
CA ILE A 71 20.76 9.80 -2.93
C ILE A 71 20.73 8.38 -3.50
N THR A 72 21.61 7.53 -2.97
CA THR A 72 21.65 6.09 -3.31
C THR A 72 21.14 5.24 -2.15
N PRO A 73 20.49 4.09 -2.42
CA PRO A 73 20.02 3.17 -1.36
C PRO A 73 21.13 2.65 -0.44
N GLU A 74 22.38 2.63 -0.93
CA GLU A 74 23.56 2.15 -0.21
C GLU A 74 24.31 3.26 0.55
N SER A 75 23.78 4.49 0.56
CA SER A 75 24.36 5.62 1.30
C SER A 75 24.44 5.35 2.80
N ASN A 76 25.53 5.82 3.43
CA ASN A 76 25.68 5.81 4.89
C ASN A 76 24.75 6.81 5.60
N ILE A 77 24.21 7.78 4.86
CA ILE A 77 23.28 8.80 5.36
C ILE A 77 21.89 8.50 4.79
N GLY A 78 20.92 8.35 5.69
CA GLY A 78 19.49 8.23 5.36
C GLY A 78 18.75 9.54 5.62
N TYR A 79 17.68 9.78 4.85
CA TYR A 79 16.86 10.98 4.96
C TYR A 79 15.42 10.63 5.29
N VAL A 80 14.80 11.40 6.19
CA VAL A 80 13.35 11.39 6.43
C VAL A 80 12.82 12.74 5.99
N LEU A 81 11.89 12.73 5.04
CA LEU A 81 11.39 13.94 4.42
C LEU A 81 9.96 14.23 4.89
N GLU A 82 9.76 15.46 5.34
CA GLU A 82 8.45 16.06 5.54
C GLU A 82 8.18 16.98 4.36
N VAL A 83 7.18 16.64 3.55
CA VAL A 83 6.92 17.31 2.27
C VAL A 83 5.43 17.48 2.06
N ASP A 84 5.06 18.58 1.41
CA ASP A 84 3.76 18.71 0.76
C ASP A 84 3.79 17.94 -0.57
N LEU A 85 2.75 17.14 -0.83
CA LEU A 85 2.69 16.27 -1.99
C LEU A 85 1.44 16.51 -2.83
N GLU A 86 1.65 16.90 -4.08
CA GLU A 86 0.59 16.91 -5.10
C GLU A 86 0.76 15.71 -6.04
N ILE A 87 -0.29 14.88 -6.17
CA ILE A 87 -0.31 13.76 -7.11
C ILE A 87 -1.21 14.15 -8.28
N PRO A 88 -0.66 14.36 -9.48
CA PRO A 88 -1.47 14.72 -10.64
C PRO A 88 -2.45 13.61 -10.99
N SER A 89 -3.70 13.97 -11.31
CA SER A 89 -4.74 13.01 -11.70
C SER A 89 -4.34 12.11 -12.88
N SER A 90 -3.45 12.58 -13.76
CA SER A 90 -2.90 11.80 -14.88
C SER A 90 -2.10 10.58 -14.43
N GLN A 91 -1.62 10.53 -13.18
CA GLN A 91 -0.89 9.39 -12.63
C GLN A 91 -1.80 8.34 -11.99
N HIS A 92 -3.08 8.65 -11.74
CA HIS A 92 -3.97 7.75 -10.99
C HIS A 92 -4.17 6.40 -11.69
N GLU A 93 -4.33 6.40 -13.01
CA GLU A 93 -4.50 5.16 -13.78
C GLU A 93 -3.24 4.30 -13.71
N ARG A 94 -2.06 4.91 -13.91
CA ARG A 94 -0.76 4.23 -13.82
C ARG A 94 -0.50 3.64 -12.43
N GLN A 95 -0.95 4.33 -11.39
CA GLN A 95 -0.73 3.96 -10.00
C GLN A 95 -1.92 3.20 -9.38
N ASN A 96 -2.91 2.79 -10.16
CA ASN A 96 -4.14 2.21 -9.63
C ASN A 96 -3.88 0.93 -8.82
N ASP A 97 -2.86 0.17 -9.20
CA ASP A 97 -2.43 -1.03 -8.47
C ASP A 97 -1.60 -0.72 -7.23
N TRP A 98 -1.05 0.50 -7.09
CA TRP A 98 -0.24 0.91 -5.95
C TRP A 98 -0.28 2.43 -5.72
N PRO A 99 -1.36 2.98 -5.15
CA PRO A 99 -1.44 4.40 -4.84
C PRO A 99 -0.35 4.80 -3.84
N ILE A 100 0.46 5.80 -4.15
CA ILE A 100 1.57 6.21 -3.28
C ILE A 100 1.08 7.03 -2.08
N ALA A 101 1.98 7.24 -1.12
CA ALA A 101 1.74 8.06 0.08
C ALA A 101 0.45 7.65 0.85
N PRO A 102 0.43 6.47 1.48
CA PRO A 102 -0.72 6.04 2.27
C PRO A 102 -1.05 7.06 3.36
N GLY A 103 -2.33 7.31 3.59
CA GLY A 103 -2.80 8.28 4.58
C GLY A 103 -3.59 7.59 5.68
N HIS A 104 -3.61 8.19 6.87
CA HIS A 104 -4.57 7.77 7.89
C HIS A 104 -5.94 8.31 7.54
N LEU A 105 -6.92 7.41 7.42
CA LEU A 105 -8.30 7.75 7.11
C LEU A 105 -9.23 7.07 8.10
N THR A 106 -10.24 7.80 8.57
CA THR A 106 -11.32 7.26 9.38
C THR A 106 -12.37 6.68 8.44
N ILE A 107 -12.46 5.35 8.40
CA ILE A 107 -13.42 4.63 7.57
C ILE A 107 -14.77 4.60 8.28
N THR A 108 -15.78 5.18 7.65
CA THR A 108 -17.17 5.14 8.10
C THR A 108 -17.93 3.99 7.45
N TYR A 109 -19.12 3.66 7.96
CA TYR A 109 -19.95 2.58 7.42
C TYR A 109 -20.41 2.87 5.98
N GLU A 110 -20.61 4.14 5.66
CA GLU A 110 -21.12 4.65 4.38
C GLU A 110 -20.11 4.39 3.26
N MET A 111 -18.82 4.51 3.58
CA MET A 111 -17.69 4.27 2.67
C MET A 111 -17.53 2.79 2.27
N LEU A 112 -18.19 1.87 2.98
CA LEU A 112 -18.09 0.45 2.69
C LEU A 112 -18.84 0.06 1.41
N SER A 113 -18.26 -0.90 0.68
CA SER A 113 -18.91 -1.52 -0.46
C SER A 113 -20.22 -2.23 -0.05
N PRO A 114 -21.20 -2.42 -0.96
CA PRO A 114 -22.42 -3.16 -0.66
C PRO A 114 -22.15 -4.55 -0.06
N TYR A 115 -21.17 -5.27 -0.59
CA TYR A 115 -20.75 -6.58 -0.08
C TYR A 115 -20.18 -6.50 1.33
N SER A 116 -19.30 -5.54 1.60
CA SER A 116 -18.75 -5.30 2.94
C SER A 116 -19.84 -4.98 3.95
N LYS A 117 -20.86 -4.18 3.58
CA LYS A 117 -22.02 -3.87 4.43
C LYS A 117 -22.85 -5.13 4.76
N GLN A 118 -23.03 -6.04 3.80
CA GLN A 118 -23.67 -7.33 4.03
C GLN A 118 -22.87 -8.19 5.03
N LEU A 119 -21.55 -8.27 4.88
CA LEU A 119 -20.68 -8.98 5.82
C LEU A 119 -20.73 -8.36 7.22
N CYS A 120 -20.69 -7.03 7.33
CA CYS A 120 -20.83 -6.34 8.62
C CYS A 120 -22.16 -6.68 9.31
N THR A 121 -23.25 -6.80 8.56
CA THR A 121 -24.55 -7.19 9.12
C THR A 121 -24.55 -8.66 9.52
N LYS A 122 -24.04 -9.56 8.65
CA LYS A 122 -23.97 -11.00 8.90
C LYS A 122 -23.14 -11.36 10.14
N PHE A 123 -22.04 -10.65 10.37
CA PHE A 123 -21.10 -10.92 11.46
C PHE A 123 -21.20 -9.90 12.62
N ASN A 124 -22.23 -9.05 12.62
CA ASN A 124 -22.46 -8.02 13.64
C ASN A 124 -21.23 -7.11 13.91
N LEU A 125 -20.57 -6.64 12.84
CA LEU A 125 -19.35 -5.83 12.91
C LEU A 125 -19.60 -4.32 12.83
N LYS A 126 -20.86 -3.87 12.85
CA LYS A 126 -21.18 -2.43 12.72
C LYS A 126 -20.56 -1.58 13.84
N ASN A 127 -20.44 -2.14 15.04
CA ASN A 127 -19.79 -1.53 16.20
C ASN A 127 -18.26 -1.34 16.05
N THR A 128 -17.64 -1.95 15.03
CA THR A 128 -16.21 -1.76 14.74
C THR A 128 -15.93 -0.48 13.95
N LEU A 129 -16.97 0.28 13.59
CA LEU A 129 -16.91 1.50 12.80
C LEU A 129 -17.46 2.70 13.61
N PRO A 130 -16.94 3.92 13.40
CA PRO A 130 -15.85 4.26 12.50
C PRO A 130 -14.49 3.77 13.01
N CYS A 131 -13.55 3.47 12.10
CA CYS A 131 -12.20 3.04 12.49
C CYS A 131 -11.11 3.76 11.70
N LYS A 132 -10.00 4.11 12.39
CA LYS A 132 -8.82 4.70 11.75
C LYS A 132 -8.00 3.60 11.09
N LYS A 133 -7.73 3.75 9.80
CA LYS A 133 -6.92 2.81 9.01
C LYS A 133 -5.85 3.56 8.24
N LEU A 134 -4.73 2.90 7.97
CA LEU A 134 -3.75 3.38 7.00
C LEU A 134 -4.18 2.87 5.63
N ILE A 135 -4.48 3.78 4.70
CA ILE A 135 -5.09 3.44 3.41
C ILE A 135 -4.28 4.06 2.28
N LEU A 136 -4.01 3.25 1.25
CA LEU A 136 -3.52 3.72 -0.04
C LEU A 136 -4.72 4.28 -0.81
N ASN A 137 -4.70 5.58 -1.08
CA ASN A 137 -5.80 6.31 -1.72
C ASN A 137 -5.26 7.48 -2.53
N PHE A 138 -6.07 7.96 -3.47
CA PHE A 138 -5.82 9.15 -4.28
C PHE A 138 -6.52 10.41 -3.74
N PHE A 139 -6.94 10.42 -2.48
CA PHE A 139 -7.40 11.67 -1.89
C PHE A 139 -6.23 12.64 -1.81
N GLN A 140 -6.56 13.93 -1.93
CA GLN A 140 -5.59 15.02 -1.85
C GLN A 140 -4.78 14.90 -0.55
N LYS A 141 -3.46 15.04 -0.67
CA LYS A 141 -2.53 15.01 0.46
C LYS A 141 -2.33 16.47 0.87
N ASN A 142 -2.77 16.80 2.07
CA ASN A 142 -2.55 18.10 2.72
C ASN A 142 -1.76 17.85 4.01
#